data_AF-A0A7C8Z365-F1
#
_entry.id   AF-A0A7C8Z365-F1
#
_cell.length_a   1.000
_cell.length_b   1.000
_cell.length_c   1.000
_cell.angle_alpha   90.00
_cell.angle_beta   90.00
_cell.angle_gamma   90.00
#
_symmetry.space_group_name_H-M   'P 1'
#
loop_
_entity.id
_entity.type
_entity.pdbx_description
1 polymer ?
#
loop_
_entity_poly.entity_id
_entity_poly.type
_entity_poly.pdbx_seq_one_letter_code
_entity_poly.pdbx_strand_id
1 'polypeptide(L)'
;MENTPLPYSYKLMLSCPSGLPPSQVFVDFNQKYDRIQHPDIDLENSMDEIWNRKAQQNPSLYSGKKFRYGGHALLAGPDGQELDCRVFLHLGLTDYRSFMGTNLNPLWEKFLVPSEDETVRCQHTANPLGNGAVVETSDGKILLLKRSNNVGEFPGHFVFPGGHPEPEEVGIISHDSSDPELRKRRVAQEMFDSIIREVVEETGVPAESLKNPVFIGISRRELNVRPTAFFFMKCTLQSSEIQKLYASAQDGFESTQLYAVSECRKLRLASLKFGSQTDVTALDPQMSQKFGPCIAHALTFEYVSCLVSTCWFLCFDLVWCFCSLYVFIFSHDCH
;
A
#
# COMPACT_ATOMS: atom_id res chain seq x y z
N MET A 1 21.14 -16.78 -13.82
CA MET A 1 20.45 -15.49 -13.82
C MET A 1 19.68 -15.46 -12.52
N GLU A 2 20.16 -14.70 -11.55
CA GLU A 2 19.44 -14.50 -10.29
C GLU A 2 18.04 -13.96 -10.62
N ASN A 3 17.01 -14.67 -10.15
CA ASN A 3 15.64 -14.19 -10.17
C ASN A 3 15.53 -13.05 -9.16
N THR A 4 16.07 -11.88 -9.47
CA THR A 4 15.82 -10.68 -8.68
C THR A 4 14.32 -10.39 -8.81
N PRO A 5 13.55 -10.34 -7.70
CA PRO A 5 12.14 -10.02 -7.76
C PRO A 5 11.95 -8.69 -8.49
N LEU A 6 10.98 -8.63 -9.40
CA LEU A 6 10.64 -7.37 -10.04
C LEU A 6 10.28 -6.36 -8.94
N PRO A 7 10.72 -5.09 -9.03
CA PRO A 7 10.53 -4.09 -7.98
C PRO A 7 9.06 -3.74 -7.67
N TYR A 8 8.12 -4.37 -8.38
CA TYR A 8 6.68 -4.15 -8.32
C TYR A 8 5.89 -5.41 -7.93
N SER A 9 6.57 -6.48 -7.48
CA SER A 9 5.89 -7.71 -7.08
C SER A 9 5.41 -7.63 -5.64
N TYR A 10 4.20 -8.14 -5.40
CA TYR A 10 3.55 -8.17 -4.10
C TYR A 10 3.00 -9.57 -3.83
N LYS A 11 3.03 -9.97 -2.56
CA LYS A 11 2.36 -11.16 -2.06
C LYS A 11 1.13 -10.75 -1.26
N LEU A 12 0.00 -11.36 -1.57
CA LEU A 12 -1.21 -11.24 -0.76
C LEU A 12 -1.06 -12.07 0.51
N MET A 13 -1.09 -11.42 1.67
CA MET A 13 -0.88 -12.04 2.97
C MET A 13 -2.21 -12.41 3.63
N LEU A 14 -3.19 -11.52 3.51
CA LEU A 14 -4.53 -11.67 4.06
C LEU A 14 -5.53 -11.00 3.12
N SER A 15 -6.63 -11.67 2.82
CA SER A 15 -7.72 -11.16 2.00
C SER A 15 -9.02 -11.12 2.80
N CYS A 16 -9.68 -9.97 2.82
CA CYS A 16 -10.98 -9.76 3.44
C CYS A 16 -11.90 -9.06 2.44
N PRO A 17 -12.38 -9.75 1.39
CA PRO A 17 -13.01 -9.13 0.23
C PRO A 17 -14.35 -8.46 0.55
N SER A 18 -15.06 -8.97 1.57
CA SER A 18 -16.28 -8.35 2.09
C SER A 18 -16.04 -7.06 2.89
N GLY A 19 -14.79 -6.77 3.27
CA GLY A 19 -14.40 -5.65 4.12
C GLY A 19 -14.81 -5.87 5.59
N LEU A 20 -13.84 -5.74 6.51
CA LEU A 20 -14.09 -5.87 7.94
C LEU A 20 -14.21 -4.49 8.60
N PRO A 21 -15.33 -4.16 9.26
CA PRO A 21 -15.45 -2.94 10.05
C PRO A 21 -14.57 -3.00 11.30
N PRO A 22 -14.36 -1.87 12.00
CA PRO A 22 -13.58 -1.81 13.24
C PRO A 22 -14.00 -2.83 14.31
N SER A 23 -15.28 -3.18 14.38
CA SER A 23 -15.79 -4.17 15.34
C SER A 23 -15.34 -5.61 15.08
N GLN A 24 -14.74 -5.89 13.92
CA GLN A 24 -14.27 -7.22 13.51
C GLN A 24 -12.74 -7.32 13.38
N VAL A 25 -12.02 -6.22 13.58
CA VAL A 25 -10.55 -6.19 13.54
C VAL A 25 -10.02 -5.90 14.94
N PHE A 26 -9.32 -6.88 15.49
CA PHE A 26 -8.71 -6.86 16.81
C PHE A 26 -7.19 -6.86 16.69
N VAL A 27 -6.51 -6.49 17.77
CA VAL A 27 -5.05 -6.49 17.83
C VAL A 27 -4.61 -7.33 19.04
N ASP A 28 -3.69 -8.26 18.82
CA ASP A 28 -2.83 -8.81 19.87
C ASP A 28 -1.51 -8.04 19.85
N PHE A 29 -1.36 -7.06 20.75
CA PHE A 29 -0.18 -6.22 20.85
C PHE A 29 0.76 -6.75 21.95
N ASN A 30 1.95 -7.20 21.58
CA ASN A 30 2.86 -7.85 22.51
C ASN A 30 4.32 -7.87 22.02
N GLN A 31 5.27 -7.84 22.96
CA GLN A 31 6.71 -7.92 22.69
C GLN A 31 7.15 -9.20 21.94
N LYS A 32 6.41 -10.32 22.06
CA LYS A 32 6.70 -11.53 21.27
C LYS A 32 6.63 -11.32 19.76
N TYR A 33 5.96 -10.25 19.32
CA TYR A 33 5.83 -9.85 17.93
C TYR A 33 6.85 -8.77 17.53
N ASP A 34 7.78 -8.41 18.40
CA ASP A 34 8.90 -7.53 18.07
C ASP A 34 9.92 -8.27 17.19
N ARG A 35 10.86 -7.52 16.63
CA ARG A 35 11.95 -8.07 15.83
C ARG A 35 12.84 -8.97 16.70
N ILE A 36 13.16 -10.15 16.19
CA ILE A 36 14.16 -11.03 16.80
C ILE A 36 15.53 -10.67 16.24
N GLN A 37 16.53 -10.46 17.11
CA GLN A 37 17.90 -10.19 16.67
C GLN A 37 18.43 -11.32 15.76
N HIS A 38 19.09 -10.95 14.67
CA HIS A 38 19.71 -11.91 13.77
C HIS A 38 20.95 -12.54 14.45
N PRO A 39 21.19 -13.86 14.29
CA PRO A 39 22.34 -14.53 14.91
C PRO A 39 23.70 -14.13 14.33
N ASP A 40 23.74 -13.66 13.08
CA ASP A 40 24.94 -13.06 12.47
C ASP A 40 25.18 -11.66 13.03
N ILE A 41 26.23 -11.54 13.85
CA ILE A 41 26.62 -10.29 14.52
C ILE A 41 27.09 -9.23 13.52
N ASP A 42 27.73 -9.60 12.42
CA ASP A 42 28.20 -8.64 11.42
C ASP A 42 27.02 -8.01 10.69
N LEU A 43 25.96 -8.80 10.48
CA LEU A 43 24.72 -8.30 9.90
C LEU A 43 24.01 -7.31 10.83
N GLU A 44 23.95 -7.59 12.15
CA GLU A 44 23.41 -6.65 13.14
C GLU A 44 24.27 -5.38 13.25
N ASN A 45 25.61 -5.50 13.25
CA ASN A 45 26.52 -4.36 13.27
C ASN A 45 26.32 -3.45 12.03
N SER A 46 25.99 -4.04 10.87
CA SER A 46 25.72 -3.26 9.66
C SER A 46 24.54 -2.29 9.80
N MET A 47 23.58 -2.59 10.68
CA MET A 47 22.45 -1.70 10.98
C MET A 47 22.93 -0.38 11.58
N ASP A 48 23.86 -0.46 12.53
CA ASP A 48 24.44 0.69 13.20
C ASP A 48 25.29 1.54 12.24
N GLU A 49 26.07 0.89 11.38
CA GLU A 49 26.86 1.56 10.36
C GLU A 49 25.98 2.36 9.36
N ILE A 50 24.88 1.76 8.89
CA ILE A 50 23.94 2.41 7.98
C ILE A 50 23.30 3.62 8.66
N TRP A 51 22.83 3.45 9.90
CA TRP A 51 22.21 4.53 10.66
C TRP A 51 23.19 5.69 10.87
N ASN A 52 24.40 5.40 11.38
CA ASN A 52 25.40 6.42 11.69
C ASN A 52 25.80 7.20 10.43
N ARG A 53 25.98 6.52 9.29
CA ARG A 53 26.28 7.17 8.01
C ARG A 53 25.17 8.13 7.58
N LYS A 54 23.91 7.74 7.76
CA LYS A 54 22.74 8.56 7.38
C LYS A 54 22.52 9.72 8.33
N ALA A 55 22.68 9.51 9.64
CA ALA A 55 22.60 10.55 10.65
C ALA A 55 23.69 11.63 10.47
N GLN A 56 24.88 11.25 10.02
CA GLN A 56 25.94 12.21 9.66
C GLN A 56 25.56 13.09 8.45
N GLN A 57 24.83 12.54 7.47
CA GLN A 57 24.38 13.26 6.28
C GLN A 57 23.15 14.12 6.55
N ASN A 58 22.32 13.74 7.51
CA ASN A 58 21.12 14.47 7.90
C ASN A 58 21.02 14.56 9.43
N PRO A 59 21.52 15.66 10.04
CA PRO A 59 21.47 15.86 11.48
C PRO A 59 20.06 15.95 12.08
N SER A 60 19.04 16.19 11.25
CA SER A 60 17.63 16.22 11.68
C SER A 60 16.95 14.84 11.65
N LEU A 61 17.67 13.80 11.21
CA LEU A 61 17.16 12.43 11.17
C LEU A 61 16.87 11.93 12.58
N TYR A 62 15.64 11.51 12.83
CA TYR A 62 15.22 10.90 14.09
C TYR A 62 14.62 9.51 13.86
N SER A 63 14.66 8.66 14.88
CA SER A 63 14.12 7.30 14.82
C SER A 63 12.74 7.24 15.45
N GLY A 64 11.70 7.53 14.66
CA GLY A 64 10.31 7.40 15.08
C GLY A 64 9.89 5.95 15.30
N LYS A 65 9.06 5.70 16.32
CA LYS A 65 8.48 4.38 16.59
C LYS A 65 7.40 4.04 15.59
N LYS A 66 7.27 2.75 15.26
CA LYS A 66 6.26 2.21 14.35
C LYS A 66 5.71 0.90 14.92
N PHE A 67 4.49 0.55 14.52
CA PHE A 67 3.97 -0.79 14.77
C PHE A 67 4.68 -1.80 13.86
N ARG A 68 5.21 -2.88 14.44
CA ARG A 68 5.76 -4.01 13.69
C ARG A 68 4.65 -5.00 13.38
N TYR A 69 4.57 -5.44 12.13
CA TYR A 69 3.70 -6.55 11.77
C TYR A 69 4.36 -7.90 12.08
N GLY A 70 3.78 -8.62 13.04
CA GLY A 70 4.21 -9.95 13.46
C GLY A 70 3.36 -11.10 12.91
N GLY A 71 2.29 -10.79 12.16
CA GLY A 71 1.37 -11.78 11.58
C GLY A 71 -0.09 -11.48 11.86
N HIS A 72 -0.95 -12.47 11.65
CA HIS A 72 -2.36 -12.38 11.97
C HIS A 72 -2.96 -13.76 12.26
N ALA A 73 -4.14 -13.77 12.87
CA ALA A 73 -4.98 -14.96 12.99
C ALA A 73 -6.40 -14.65 12.51
N LEU A 74 -7.05 -15.66 11.92
CA LEU A 74 -8.44 -15.61 11.50
C LEU A 74 -9.29 -16.46 12.45
N LEU A 75 -10.37 -15.86 12.94
CA LEU A 75 -11.41 -16.56 13.68
C LEU A 75 -12.70 -16.50 12.85
N ALA A 76 -13.04 -17.63 12.24
CA ALA A 76 -14.33 -17.78 11.58
C ALA A 76 -15.45 -17.81 12.63
N GLY A 77 -16.62 -17.26 12.29
CA GLY A 77 -17.81 -17.35 13.14
C GLY A 77 -18.26 -18.81 13.36
N PRO A 78 -19.11 -19.07 14.37
CA PRO A 78 -19.59 -20.42 14.71
C PRO A 78 -20.18 -21.19 13.52
N ASP A 79 -20.75 -20.47 12.54
CA ASP A 79 -21.42 -21.05 11.37
C ASP A 79 -20.57 -21.01 10.09
N GLY A 80 -19.29 -20.64 10.17
CA GLY A 80 -18.39 -20.55 9.01
C GLY A 80 -18.78 -19.49 7.97
N GLN A 81 -19.71 -18.58 8.31
CA GLN A 81 -20.12 -17.49 7.44
C GLN A 81 -19.05 -16.38 7.43
N GLU A 82 -18.71 -15.89 6.24
CA GLU A 82 -17.72 -14.83 6.02
C GLU A 82 -18.07 -13.53 6.76
N LEU A 83 -19.36 -13.26 6.95
CA LEU A 83 -19.90 -12.09 7.68
C LEU A 83 -19.52 -12.05 9.16
N ASP A 84 -19.13 -13.17 9.77
CA ASP A 84 -18.72 -13.26 11.17
C ASP A 84 -17.20 -13.45 11.33
N CYS A 85 -16.44 -13.29 10.25
CA CYS A 85 -14.99 -13.38 10.29
C CYS A 85 -14.38 -12.27 11.15
N ARG A 86 -13.50 -12.65 12.06
CA ARG A 86 -12.72 -11.72 12.89
C ARG A 86 -11.24 -11.89 12.61
N VAL A 87 -10.54 -10.77 12.45
CA VAL A 87 -9.09 -10.73 12.27
C VAL A 87 -8.44 -10.29 13.57
N PHE A 88 -7.39 -10.99 13.98
CA PHE A 88 -6.49 -10.56 15.04
C PHE A 88 -5.14 -10.23 14.41
N LEU A 89 -4.79 -8.96 14.37
CA LEU A 89 -3.47 -8.50 13.93
C LEU A 89 -2.47 -8.68 15.07
N HIS A 90 -1.39 -9.40 14.80
CA HIS A 90 -0.31 -9.59 15.74
C HIS A 90 0.70 -8.47 15.57
N LEU A 91 0.74 -7.53 16.51
CA LEU A 91 1.54 -6.31 16.40
C LEU A 91 2.59 -6.23 17.51
N GLY A 92 3.80 -5.87 17.11
CA GLY A 92 4.90 -5.50 18.01
C GLY A 92 5.28 -4.03 17.85
N LEU A 93 6.45 -3.68 18.37
CA LEU A 93 7.11 -2.40 18.16
C LEU A 93 8.36 -2.57 17.29
N THR A 94 8.61 -1.55 16.49
CA THR A 94 9.86 -1.31 15.78
C THR A 94 10.09 0.19 15.69
N ASP A 95 11.17 0.60 15.05
CA ASP A 95 11.47 1.99 14.76
C ASP A 95 12.04 2.17 13.36
N TYR A 96 12.15 3.44 12.94
CA TYR A 96 12.68 3.81 11.65
C TYR A 96 14.14 3.40 11.46
N ARG A 97 14.96 3.48 12.54
CA ARG A 97 16.35 3.02 12.51
C ARG A 97 16.46 1.54 12.15
N SER A 98 15.65 0.69 12.79
CA SER A 98 15.62 -0.75 12.53
C SER A 98 15.11 -1.03 11.12
N PHE A 99 14.13 -0.28 10.63
CA PHE A 99 13.66 -0.38 9.25
C PHE A 99 14.76 -0.06 8.23
N MET A 100 15.52 1.02 8.46
CA MET A 100 16.67 1.37 7.64
C MET A 100 17.76 0.31 7.67
N GLY A 101 18.05 -0.23 8.86
CA GLY A 101 19.09 -1.22 9.08
C GLY A 101 18.76 -2.63 8.59
N THR A 102 17.48 -2.95 8.40
CA THR A 102 17.04 -4.30 7.98
C THR A 102 16.38 -4.28 6.61
N ASN A 103 15.13 -3.84 6.50
CA ASN A 103 14.36 -3.84 5.25
C ASN A 103 15.03 -2.99 4.15
N LEU A 104 15.57 -1.81 4.47
CA LEU A 104 16.25 -0.95 3.48
C LEU A 104 17.76 -1.20 3.41
N ASN A 105 18.27 -2.21 4.10
CA ASN A 105 19.68 -2.59 4.02
C ASN A 105 19.98 -3.13 2.60
N PRO A 106 21.11 -2.78 1.98
CA PRO A 106 21.53 -3.42 0.73
C PRO A 106 21.61 -4.96 0.81
N LEU A 107 21.78 -5.51 2.02
CA LEU A 107 21.82 -6.94 2.33
C LEU A 107 20.50 -7.45 2.94
N TRP A 108 19.37 -6.78 2.74
CA TRP A 108 18.09 -7.11 3.38
C TRP A 108 17.68 -8.58 3.24
N GLU A 109 18.00 -9.22 2.11
CA GLU A 109 17.70 -10.64 1.86
C GLU A 109 18.37 -11.57 2.87
N LYS A 110 19.55 -11.18 3.40
CA LYS A 110 20.27 -11.97 4.41
C LYS A 110 19.59 -11.97 5.77
N PHE A 111 18.68 -11.02 6.04
CA PHE A 111 17.86 -11.04 7.25
C PHE A 111 16.68 -12.02 7.14
N LEU A 112 16.44 -12.62 5.98
CA LEU A 112 15.33 -13.55 5.80
C LEU A 112 15.69 -14.97 6.23
N VAL A 113 14.74 -15.63 6.88
CA VAL A 113 14.80 -17.06 7.17
C VAL A 113 14.16 -17.82 6.01
N PRO A 114 14.77 -18.92 5.50
CA PRO A 114 14.15 -19.74 4.46
C PRO A 114 12.96 -20.53 5.04
N SER A 115 11.80 -19.86 5.09
CA SER A 115 10.54 -20.38 5.61
C SER A 115 9.38 -19.96 4.70
N GLU A 116 8.39 -20.85 4.56
CA GLU A 116 7.09 -20.55 3.93
C GLU A 116 6.16 -19.80 4.88
N ASP A 117 6.32 -19.99 6.20
CA ASP A 117 5.66 -19.15 7.19
C ASP A 117 6.30 -17.76 7.14
N GLU A 118 5.53 -16.79 6.67
CA GLU A 118 6.00 -15.44 6.43
C GLU A 118 6.31 -14.66 7.71
N THR A 119 5.70 -15.04 8.83
CA THR A 119 6.01 -14.45 10.13
C THR A 119 7.42 -14.85 10.57
N VAL A 120 7.77 -16.12 10.37
CA VAL A 120 9.11 -16.67 10.63
C VAL A 120 10.12 -16.16 9.60
N ARG A 121 9.76 -16.15 8.31
CA ARG A 121 10.61 -15.67 7.21
C ARG A 121 11.16 -14.29 7.50
N CYS A 122 10.33 -13.41 8.04
CA CYS A 122 10.68 -12.01 8.30
C CYS A 122 11.01 -11.70 9.77
N GLN A 123 11.22 -12.71 10.63
CA GLN A 123 11.38 -12.51 12.07
C GLN A 123 12.55 -11.58 12.45
N HIS A 124 13.60 -11.51 11.62
CA HIS A 124 14.77 -10.64 11.85
C HIS A 124 14.68 -9.26 11.21
N THR A 125 13.57 -8.96 10.53
CA THR A 125 13.33 -7.65 9.90
C THR A 125 12.41 -6.79 10.75
N ALA A 126 12.57 -5.47 10.63
CA ALA A 126 11.78 -4.49 11.35
C ALA A 126 10.30 -4.51 10.95
N ASN A 127 10.00 -4.68 9.65
CA ASN A 127 8.65 -4.81 9.11
C ASN A 127 7.62 -3.83 9.72
N PRO A 128 7.87 -2.51 9.63
CA PRO A 128 6.87 -1.54 10.03
C PRO A 128 5.61 -1.71 9.17
N LEU A 129 4.46 -1.83 9.82
CA LEU A 129 3.18 -1.96 9.14
C LEU A 129 2.80 -0.62 8.50
N GLY A 130 2.73 -0.57 7.18
CA GLY A 130 2.11 0.54 6.46
C GLY A 130 0.59 0.46 6.43
N ASN A 131 -0.05 1.55 6.05
CA ASN A 131 -1.46 1.57 5.70
C ASN A 131 -1.67 2.18 4.29
N GLY A 132 -2.80 1.85 3.67
CA GLY A 132 -3.19 2.41 2.37
C GLY A 132 -4.70 2.38 2.16
N ALA A 133 -5.25 3.40 1.50
CA ALA A 133 -6.69 3.60 1.33
C ALA A 133 -7.13 3.54 -0.13
N VAL A 134 -8.01 2.61 -0.45
CA VAL A 134 -8.83 2.67 -1.66
C VAL A 134 -10.03 3.56 -1.37
N VAL A 135 -9.96 4.81 -1.80
CA VAL A 135 -11.03 5.80 -1.62
C VAL A 135 -11.91 5.85 -2.87
N GLU A 136 -13.18 5.47 -2.73
CA GLU A 136 -14.20 5.58 -3.78
C GLU A 136 -14.98 6.89 -3.63
N THR A 137 -14.97 7.75 -4.64
CA THR A 137 -15.73 9.00 -4.68
C THR A 137 -17.21 8.76 -4.96
N SER A 138 -18.07 9.75 -4.69
CA SER A 138 -19.51 9.61 -4.93
C SER A 138 -19.90 9.48 -6.40
N ASP A 139 -19.00 9.88 -7.32
CA ASP A 139 -19.10 9.66 -8.77
C ASP A 139 -18.42 8.35 -9.24
N GLY A 140 -18.14 7.41 -8.33
CA GLY A 140 -17.67 6.05 -8.65
C GLY A 140 -16.25 6.00 -9.19
N LYS A 141 -15.37 6.93 -8.76
CA LYS A 141 -13.95 6.95 -9.12
C LYS A 141 -13.08 6.58 -7.95
N ILE A 142 -11.93 5.99 -8.24
CA ILE A 142 -10.91 5.68 -7.22
C ILE A 142 -9.83 6.76 -7.23
N LEU A 143 -9.45 7.23 -6.05
CA LEU A 143 -8.37 8.21 -5.89
C LEU A 143 -6.98 7.55 -6.00
N LEU A 144 -6.06 8.24 -6.66
CA LEU A 144 -4.64 7.91 -6.74
C LEU A 144 -3.80 9.18 -6.60
N LEU A 145 -2.64 9.06 -5.97
CA LEU A 145 -1.65 10.13 -5.85
C LEU A 145 -0.42 9.79 -6.68
N LYS A 146 0.15 10.77 -7.38
CA LYS A 146 1.44 10.63 -8.03
C LYS A 146 2.52 11.16 -7.10
N ARG A 147 3.40 10.28 -6.63
CA ARG A 147 4.50 10.64 -5.74
C ARG A 147 5.43 11.66 -6.37
N SER A 148 5.94 12.57 -5.55
CA SER A 148 6.98 13.52 -5.95
C SER A 148 8.25 12.79 -6.40
N ASN A 149 9.10 13.45 -7.18
CA ASN A 149 10.40 12.89 -7.56
C ASN A 149 11.45 13.01 -6.44
N ASN A 150 11.13 13.75 -5.38
CA ASN A 150 12.05 14.06 -4.28
C ASN A 150 11.89 13.12 -3.08
N VAL A 151 10.99 12.14 -3.16
CA VAL A 151 10.77 11.15 -2.10
C VAL A 151 11.80 10.03 -2.15
N GLY A 152 12.09 9.44 -0.98
CA GLY A 152 13.11 8.40 -0.84
C GLY A 152 12.74 7.03 -1.44
N GLU A 153 11.45 6.74 -1.60
CA GLU A 153 10.96 5.47 -2.15
C GLU A 153 10.00 5.73 -3.33
N PHE A 154 10.26 5.06 -4.46
CA PHE A 154 9.43 5.03 -5.68
C PHE A 154 8.99 6.41 -6.21
N PRO A 155 9.95 7.30 -6.56
CA PRO A 155 9.64 8.62 -7.11
C PRO A 155 8.78 8.52 -8.38
N GLY A 156 7.79 9.41 -8.52
CA GLY A 156 6.93 9.50 -9.70
C GLY A 156 5.87 8.39 -9.86
N HIS A 157 5.81 7.42 -8.96
CA HIS A 157 4.85 6.32 -9.04
C HIS A 157 3.46 6.71 -8.53
N PHE A 158 2.43 6.01 -9.01
CA PHE A 158 1.07 6.16 -8.49
C PHE A 158 0.87 5.29 -7.26
N VAL A 159 0.32 5.87 -6.21
CA VAL A 159 -0.03 5.21 -4.95
C VAL A 159 -1.47 5.51 -4.57
N PHE A 160 -1.99 4.67 -3.69
CA PHE A 160 -3.13 5.04 -2.86
C PHE A 160 -2.69 6.00 -1.75
N PRO A 161 -3.60 6.85 -1.26
CA PRO A 161 -3.31 7.61 -0.05
C PRO A 161 -2.98 6.69 1.13
N GLY A 162 -2.05 7.10 1.98
CA GLY A 162 -1.64 6.32 3.15
C GLY A 162 -0.20 6.58 3.59
N GLY A 163 0.15 5.99 4.73
CA GLY A 163 1.44 6.16 5.39
C GLY A 163 1.69 5.08 6.44
N HIS A 164 2.03 5.50 7.67
CA HIS A 164 2.48 4.59 8.73
C HIS A 164 1.90 4.98 10.09
N PRO A 165 0.99 4.17 10.66
CA PRO A 165 0.48 4.42 12.01
C PRO A 165 1.62 4.47 13.03
N GLU A 166 1.56 5.47 13.91
CA GLU A 166 2.59 5.70 14.92
C GLU A 166 2.07 5.35 16.32
N PRO A 167 2.81 4.52 17.09
CA PRO A 167 2.41 4.19 18.46
C PRO A 167 2.23 5.41 19.38
N GLU A 168 2.98 6.49 19.13
CA GLU A 168 2.97 7.69 19.96
C GLU A 168 1.65 8.46 19.87
N GLU A 169 0.95 8.41 18.73
CA GLU A 169 -0.38 9.03 18.53
C GLU A 169 -1.45 8.47 19.48
N VAL A 170 -1.26 7.22 19.93
CA VAL A 170 -2.13 6.58 20.94
C VAL A 170 -1.47 6.43 22.31
N GLY A 171 -0.36 7.15 22.53
CA GLY A 171 0.35 7.19 23.81
C GLY A 171 1.10 5.91 24.15
N ILE A 172 1.50 5.12 23.16
CA ILE A 172 2.26 3.89 23.36
C ILE A 172 3.75 4.18 23.23
N ILE A 173 4.43 4.12 24.37
CA ILE A 173 5.89 4.31 24.46
C ILE A 173 6.61 2.96 24.54
N SER A 174 6.06 1.99 25.26
CA SER A 174 6.58 0.63 25.40
C SER A 174 5.42 -0.38 25.49
N HIS A 175 5.76 -1.65 25.64
CA HIS A 175 4.79 -2.71 25.93
C HIS A 175 4.21 -2.63 27.36
N ASP A 176 4.78 -1.81 28.23
CA ASP A 176 4.38 -1.74 29.64
C ASP A 176 2.99 -1.13 29.82
N SER A 177 2.22 -1.73 30.72
CA SER A 177 0.80 -1.45 30.88
C SER A 177 0.24 -1.71 32.25
N SER A 178 -0.59 -0.80 32.74
CA SER A 178 -1.59 -1.13 33.77
C SER A 178 -2.83 -1.84 33.20
N ASP A 179 -3.24 -1.51 31.96
CA ASP A 179 -4.42 -2.12 31.29
C ASP A 179 -4.12 -2.62 29.86
N PRO A 180 -3.67 -3.88 29.70
CA PRO A 180 -3.31 -4.45 28.41
C PRO A 180 -4.47 -4.51 27.40
N GLU A 181 -5.69 -4.75 27.86
CA GLU A 181 -6.85 -4.91 26.97
C GLU A 181 -7.35 -3.57 26.44
N LEU A 182 -7.35 -2.53 27.27
CA LEU A 182 -7.63 -1.17 26.79
C LEU A 182 -6.60 -0.73 25.74
N ARG A 183 -5.30 -1.03 25.95
CA ARG A 183 -4.27 -0.71 24.94
C ARG A 183 -4.55 -1.41 23.62
N LYS A 184 -4.81 -2.72 23.63
CA LYS A 184 -5.11 -3.48 22.40
C LYS A 184 -6.28 -2.85 21.62
N ARG A 185 -7.32 -2.41 22.32
CA ARG A 185 -8.45 -1.68 21.71
C ARG A 185 -8.03 -0.33 21.11
N ARG A 186 -7.18 0.44 21.81
CA ARG A 186 -6.64 1.71 21.28
C ARG A 186 -5.77 1.49 20.04
N VAL A 187 -4.93 0.47 20.02
CA VAL A 187 -4.13 0.11 18.84
C VAL A 187 -5.03 -0.33 17.68
N ALA A 188 -6.05 -1.14 17.94
CA ALA A 188 -6.99 -1.55 16.91
C ALA A 188 -7.73 -0.36 16.32
N GLN A 189 -8.19 0.57 17.17
CA GLN A 189 -8.84 1.82 16.72
C GLN A 189 -7.87 2.69 15.90
N GLU A 190 -6.62 2.79 16.33
CA GLU A 190 -5.59 3.55 15.63
C GLU A 190 -5.34 3.07 14.21
N MET A 191 -5.46 1.76 13.93
CA MET A 191 -5.33 1.25 12.55
C MET A 191 -6.35 1.87 11.58
N PHE A 192 -7.54 2.24 12.08
CA PHE A 192 -8.57 2.90 11.29
C PHE A 192 -8.44 4.42 11.35
N ASP A 193 -8.17 4.98 12.54
CA ASP A 193 -8.05 6.43 12.70
C ASP A 193 -6.86 6.96 11.90
N SER A 194 -5.73 6.24 11.88
CA SER A 194 -4.54 6.63 11.12
C SER A 194 -4.85 6.74 9.64
N ILE A 195 -5.52 5.74 9.04
CA ILE A 195 -5.73 5.77 7.60
C ILE A 195 -6.74 6.85 7.18
N ILE A 196 -7.69 7.19 8.06
CA ILE A 196 -8.56 8.34 7.84
C ILE A 196 -7.71 9.61 7.85
N ARG A 197 -6.85 9.82 8.86
CA ARG A 197 -5.98 11.00 8.96
C ARG A 197 -5.10 11.16 7.73
N GLU A 198 -4.43 10.09 7.30
CA GLU A 198 -3.57 10.09 6.09
C GLU A 198 -4.35 10.52 4.84
N VAL A 199 -5.58 10.01 4.64
CA VAL A 199 -6.42 10.45 3.52
C VAL A 199 -6.75 11.94 3.64
N VAL A 200 -7.07 12.44 4.83
CA VAL A 200 -7.34 13.87 5.04
C VAL A 200 -6.09 14.71 4.74
N GLU A 201 -4.94 14.33 5.28
CA GLU A 201 -3.68 15.06 5.18
C GLU A 201 -3.15 15.12 3.75
N GLU A 202 -3.24 14.01 3.01
CA GLU A 202 -2.74 13.92 1.63
C GLU A 202 -3.74 14.42 0.57
N THR A 203 -5.05 14.42 0.84
CA THR A 203 -6.08 14.79 -0.17
C THR A 203 -6.84 16.08 0.15
N GLY A 204 -6.77 16.57 1.38
CA GLY A 204 -7.57 17.70 1.87
C GLY A 204 -9.06 17.40 2.05
N VAL A 205 -9.49 16.15 1.86
CA VAL A 205 -10.88 15.74 2.06
C VAL A 205 -11.23 15.80 3.55
N PRO A 206 -12.37 16.40 3.95
CA PRO A 206 -12.77 16.40 5.35
C PRO A 206 -13.11 14.99 5.86
N ALA A 207 -12.70 14.67 7.09
CA ALA A 207 -12.93 13.36 7.70
C ALA A 207 -14.42 12.96 7.71
N GLU A 208 -15.32 13.92 7.90
CA GLU A 208 -16.77 13.70 7.89
C GLU A 208 -17.31 13.24 6.54
N SER A 209 -16.57 13.48 5.44
CA SER A 209 -16.94 13.01 4.10
C SER A 209 -16.52 11.57 3.86
N LEU A 210 -15.61 11.01 4.68
CA LEU A 210 -15.14 9.63 4.61
C LEU A 210 -16.07 8.72 5.43
N LYS A 211 -16.63 7.70 4.79
CA LYS A 211 -17.66 6.82 5.36
C LYS A 211 -17.19 5.38 5.39
N ASN A 212 -17.50 4.74 6.53
CA ASN A 212 -17.41 3.31 6.75
C ASN A 212 -16.07 2.71 6.27
N PRO A 213 -14.93 3.16 6.84
CA PRO A 213 -13.65 2.52 6.54
C PRO A 213 -13.71 1.06 6.96
N VAL A 214 -13.35 0.18 6.04
CA VAL A 214 -13.29 -1.27 6.27
C VAL A 214 -11.90 -1.77 5.90
N PHE A 215 -11.37 -2.68 6.71
CA PHE A 215 -10.12 -3.37 6.44
C PHE A 215 -10.35 -4.44 5.38
N ILE A 216 -9.57 -4.41 4.29
CA ILE A 216 -9.75 -5.31 3.15
C ILE A 216 -8.63 -6.35 3.01
N GLY A 217 -7.54 -6.21 3.78
CA GLY A 217 -6.49 -7.21 3.81
C GLY A 217 -5.10 -6.62 4.04
N ILE A 218 -4.09 -7.49 3.92
CA ILE A 218 -2.68 -7.12 4.00
C ILE A 218 -1.96 -7.66 2.78
N SER A 219 -1.16 -6.81 2.16
CA SER A 219 -0.18 -7.23 1.18
C SER A 219 1.23 -7.03 1.71
N ARG A 220 2.20 -7.65 1.05
CA ARG A 220 3.61 -7.44 1.34
C ARG A 220 4.37 -7.29 0.03
N ARG A 221 5.26 -6.30 -0.03
CA ARG A 221 6.25 -6.20 -1.11
C ARG A 221 7.15 -7.43 -1.13
N GLU A 222 7.47 -7.95 -2.31
CA GLU A 222 8.53 -8.95 -2.45
C GLU A 222 9.90 -8.31 -2.24
N LEU A 223 10.11 -7.14 -2.83
CA LEU A 223 11.25 -6.29 -2.52
C LEU A 223 11.14 -5.81 -1.08
N ASN A 224 12.21 -5.94 -0.28
CA ASN A 224 12.31 -5.44 1.09
C ASN A 224 11.24 -5.88 2.11
N VAL A 225 10.37 -6.84 1.75
CA VAL A 225 9.39 -7.52 2.62
C VAL A 225 8.48 -6.59 3.45
N ARG A 226 8.27 -5.35 3.02
CA ARG A 226 7.43 -4.39 3.76
C ARG A 226 5.94 -4.78 3.67
N PRO A 227 5.24 -4.94 4.81
CA PRO A 227 3.80 -5.20 4.84
C PRO A 227 2.98 -3.90 4.88
N THR A 228 1.82 -3.93 4.21
CA THR A 228 0.86 -2.81 4.19
C THR A 228 -0.56 -3.32 4.40
N ALA A 229 -1.26 -2.76 5.38
CA ALA A 229 -2.68 -2.97 5.63
C ALA A 229 -3.51 -2.07 4.72
N PHE A 230 -4.48 -2.65 4.00
CA PHE A 230 -5.33 -1.90 3.10
C PHE A 230 -6.72 -1.71 3.66
N PHE A 231 -7.26 -0.52 3.41
CA PHE A 231 -8.60 -0.13 3.78
C PHE A 231 -9.36 0.34 2.55
N PHE A 232 -10.66 0.08 2.54
CA PHE A 232 -11.58 0.66 1.59
C PHE A 232 -12.50 1.64 2.33
N MET A 233 -12.77 2.79 1.74
CA MET A 233 -13.72 3.75 2.28
C MET A 233 -14.41 4.53 1.17
N LYS A 234 -15.66 4.91 1.43
CA LYS A 234 -16.42 5.75 0.52
C LYS A 234 -16.27 7.21 0.89
N CYS A 235 -16.19 8.08 -0.10
CA CYS A 235 -16.22 9.53 0.07
C CYS A 235 -17.53 10.07 -0.50
N THR A 236 -18.20 10.94 0.26
CA THR A 236 -19.44 11.58 -0.21
C THR A 236 -19.19 12.65 -1.27
N LEU A 237 -17.96 13.12 -1.42
CA LEU A 237 -17.56 14.13 -2.40
C LEU A 237 -17.30 13.51 -3.78
N GLN A 238 -17.59 14.28 -4.82
CA GLN A 238 -17.22 13.96 -6.19
C GLN A 238 -15.73 14.21 -6.41
N SER A 239 -15.15 13.48 -7.35
CA SER A 239 -13.74 13.66 -7.73
C SER A 239 -13.33 15.10 -8.07
N SER A 240 -14.23 15.88 -8.68
CA SER A 240 -13.98 17.28 -9.06
C SER A 240 -13.92 18.23 -7.86
N GLU A 241 -14.62 17.89 -6.77
CA GLU A 241 -14.57 18.62 -5.50
C GLU A 241 -13.26 18.31 -4.78
N ILE A 242 -12.89 17.04 -4.73
CA ILE A 242 -11.64 16.56 -4.11
C ILE A 242 -10.42 17.16 -4.81
N GLN A 243 -10.42 17.28 -6.13
CA GLN A 243 -9.32 17.93 -6.86
C GLN A 243 -9.09 19.39 -6.44
N LYS A 244 -10.14 20.10 -6.02
CA LYS A 244 -10.00 21.48 -5.52
C LYS A 244 -9.45 21.50 -4.10
N LEU A 245 -9.87 20.55 -3.27
CA LEU A 245 -9.41 20.41 -1.88
C LEU A 245 -7.95 19.97 -1.79
N TYR A 246 -7.47 19.18 -2.75
CA TYR A 246 -6.08 18.74 -2.83
C TYR A 246 -5.08 19.90 -2.85
N ALA A 247 -5.45 21.07 -3.41
CA ALA A 247 -4.59 22.25 -3.37
C ALA A 247 -4.31 22.79 -1.96
N SER A 248 -5.12 22.39 -0.97
CA SER A 248 -4.96 22.70 0.46
C SER A 248 -4.50 21.50 1.30
N ALA A 249 -4.10 20.38 0.68
CA ALA A 249 -3.57 19.22 1.39
C ALA A 249 -2.32 19.61 2.20
N GLN A 250 -2.22 19.08 3.41
CA GLN A 250 -1.12 19.37 4.33
C GLN A 250 0.20 18.81 3.79
N ASP A 251 0.15 17.60 3.21
CA ASP A 251 1.32 16.88 2.71
C ASP A 251 1.49 17.03 1.19
N GLY A 252 1.20 18.23 0.68
CA GLY A 252 1.33 18.57 -0.74
C GLY A 252 2.76 18.49 -1.31
N PHE A 253 3.78 18.19 -0.49
CA PHE A 253 5.15 17.96 -0.95
C PHE A 253 5.43 16.48 -1.28
N GLU A 254 4.67 15.54 -0.71
CA GLU A 254 4.86 14.10 -0.90
C GLU A 254 4.32 13.60 -2.24
N SER A 255 3.25 14.22 -2.71
CA SER A 255 2.63 13.97 -4.00
C SER A 255 2.61 15.24 -4.86
N THR A 256 2.64 15.07 -6.18
CA THR A 256 2.62 16.19 -7.13
C THR A 256 1.27 16.38 -7.80
N GLN A 257 0.45 15.34 -7.83
CA GLN A 257 -0.81 15.30 -8.57
C GLN A 257 -1.78 14.29 -7.94
N LEU A 258 -3.06 14.66 -7.86
CA LEU A 258 -4.17 13.77 -7.50
C LEU A 258 -4.98 13.40 -8.75
N TYR A 259 -5.28 12.12 -8.88
CA TYR A 259 -6.05 11.55 -9.98
C TYR A 259 -7.29 10.83 -9.45
N ALA A 260 -8.37 10.92 -10.21
CA ALA A 260 -9.58 10.14 -9.97
C ALA A 260 -9.90 9.33 -11.23
N VAL A 261 -9.96 8.01 -11.08
CA VAL A 261 -10.09 7.09 -12.21
C VAL A 261 -11.36 6.25 -12.07
N SER A 262 -12.21 6.27 -13.10
CA SER A 262 -13.46 5.50 -13.14
C SER A 262 -13.20 3.99 -13.27
N GLU A 263 -14.08 3.16 -12.70
CA GLU A 263 -14.01 1.69 -12.81
C GLU A 263 -13.99 1.19 -14.27
N CYS A 264 -14.74 1.84 -15.18
CA CYS A 264 -14.92 1.39 -16.58
C CYS A 264 -13.67 1.43 -17.49
N ARG A 265 -12.47 1.73 -16.97
CA ARG A 265 -11.20 1.63 -17.72
C ARG A 265 -10.11 0.80 -17.06
N LYS A 266 -10.42 0.00 -16.03
CA LYS A 266 -9.43 -0.86 -15.37
C LYS A 266 -9.79 -2.34 -15.48
N LEU A 267 -9.29 -3.00 -16.54
CA LEU A 267 -8.96 -4.44 -16.57
C LEU A 267 -8.20 -4.89 -17.83
N ARG A 268 -7.66 -3.98 -18.67
CA ARG A 268 -6.88 -4.34 -19.88
C ARG A 268 -5.43 -3.88 -19.89
N LEU A 269 -4.97 -3.18 -18.85
CA LEU A 269 -3.60 -2.65 -18.78
C LEU A 269 -2.62 -3.54 -17.99
N ALA A 270 -3.12 -4.54 -17.24
CA ALA A 270 -2.29 -5.55 -16.58
C ALA A 270 -2.04 -6.82 -17.43
N SER A 271 -2.77 -6.99 -18.55
CA SER A 271 -2.62 -8.17 -19.43
C SER A 271 -1.63 -7.98 -20.57
N LEU A 272 -1.00 -6.81 -20.69
CA LEU A 272 0.00 -6.55 -21.72
C LEU A 272 1.41 -6.64 -21.11
N LYS A 273 1.91 -7.88 -21.17
CA LYS A 273 3.28 -8.38 -20.92
C LYS A 273 3.58 -8.84 -19.50
N PHE A 274 3.11 -10.04 -19.17
CA PHE A 274 4.02 -11.04 -18.59
C PHE A 274 3.87 -12.36 -19.34
N GLY A 275 4.94 -12.74 -20.03
CA GLY A 275 5.17 -14.15 -20.31
C GLY A 275 5.37 -14.88 -18.99
N SER A 276 4.69 -16.02 -18.89
CA SER A 276 4.85 -17.11 -17.93
C SER A 276 4.61 -16.86 -16.43
N GLN A 277 3.48 -17.42 -15.99
CA GLN A 277 3.17 -18.00 -14.68
C GLN A 277 2.96 -17.06 -13.47
N THR A 278 1.80 -16.41 -13.46
CA THR A 278 0.98 -16.35 -12.25
C THR A 278 -0.41 -16.89 -12.60
N ASP A 279 -0.80 -18.01 -12.00
CA ASP A 279 -2.16 -18.53 -12.08
C ASP A 279 -3.09 -17.57 -11.31
N VAL A 280 -3.66 -16.61 -12.03
CA VAL A 280 -4.79 -15.77 -11.57
C VAL A 280 -6.13 -16.48 -11.86
N THR A 281 -6.09 -17.79 -12.15
CA THR A 281 -7.23 -18.62 -12.55
C THR A 281 -7.90 -19.30 -11.34
N ALA A 282 -8.16 -18.55 -10.27
CA ALA A 282 -9.04 -19.03 -9.19
C ALA A 282 -9.63 -17.88 -8.35
N LEU A 283 -10.09 -16.80 -8.98
CA LEU A 283 -11.10 -15.95 -8.34
C LEU A 283 -12.46 -16.61 -8.61
N ASP A 284 -13.08 -17.13 -7.55
CA ASP A 284 -14.45 -17.66 -7.56
C ASP A 284 -15.40 -16.66 -8.24
N PRO A 285 -16.21 -17.07 -9.25
CA PRO A 285 -17.17 -16.22 -9.93
C PRO A 285 -18.16 -15.49 -9.02
N GLN A 286 -18.36 -15.93 -7.77
CA GLN A 286 -19.19 -15.22 -6.79
C GLN A 286 -18.47 -14.00 -6.16
N MET A 287 -17.13 -13.95 -6.14
CA MET A 287 -16.36 -12.85 -5.55
C MET A 287 -16.38 -11.56 -6.37
N SER A 288 -16.65 -11.62 -7.68
CA SER A 288 -16.73 -10.41 -8.51
C SER A 288 -18.06 -9.65 -8.35
N GLN A 289 -19.04 -10.21 -7.62
CA GLN A 289 -20.40 -9.68 -7.57
C GLN A 289 -20.66 -8.71 -6.40
N LYS A 290 -19.78 -8.60 -5.40
CA LYS A 290 -20.06 -7.77 -4.21
C LYS A 290 -19.14 -6.56 -4.01
N PHE A 291 -17.86 -6.63 -4.35
CA PHE A 291 -16.96 -5.47 -4.43
C PHE A 291 -15.89 -5.75 -5.49
N GLY A 292 -15.76 -4.85 -6.47
CA GLY A 292 -15.19 -5.13 -7.80
C GLY A 292 -13.69 -5.49 -7.87
N PRO A 293 -13.16 -5.68 -9.10
CA PRO A 293 -11.76 -6.02 -9.40
C PRO A 293 -10.72 -5.12 -8.72
N CYS A 294 -11.08 -3.91 -8.31
CA CYS A 294 -10.20 -2.93 -7.69
C CYS A 294 -9.64 -3.37 -6.31
N ILE A 295 -10.38 -4.16 -5.52
CA ILE A 295 -9.90 -4.64 -4.20
C ILE A 295 -8.81 -5.70 -4.37
N ALA A 296 -9.04 -6.69 -5.24
CA ALA A 296 -8.02 -7.68 -5.56
C ALA A 296 -6.76 -7.02 -6.14
N HIS A 297 -6.92 -6.00 -7.00
CA HIS A 297 -5.78 -5.25 -7.52
C HIS A 297 -5.08 -4.39 -6.46
N ALA A 298 -5.78 -3.72 -5.55
CA ALA A 298 -5.14 -2.95 -4.48
C ALA A 298 -4.34 -3.85 -3.53
N LEU A 299 -4.87 -5.05 -3.25
CA LEU A 299 -4.22 -6.05 -2.41
C LEU A 299 -3.05 -6.77 -3.10
N THR A 300 -2.99 -6.75 -4.43
CA THR A 300 -1.83 -7.27 -5.20
C THR A 300 -0.95 -6.17 -5.77
N PHE A 301 -1.28 -4.89 -5.58
CA PHE A 301 -0.54 -3.73 -6.06
C PHE A 301 -0.69 -2.54 -5.11
N GLU A 302 0.37 -2.25 -4.35
CA GLU A 302 0.46 -1.00 -3.59
C GLU A 302 0.73 0.22 -4.51
N TYR A 303 1.26 -0.04 -5.72
CA TYR A 303 1.54 0.98 -6.74
C TYR A 303 0.91 0.61 -8.07
N VAL A 304 0.17 1.54 -8.68
CA VAL A 304 -0.43 1.33 -10.01
C VAL A 304 0.61 1.70 -11.07
N SER A 305 1.27 0.71 -11.68
CA SER A 305 2.06 0.95 -12.88
C SER A 305 1.13 1.25 -14.05
N CYS A 306 1.13 2.49 -14.53
CA CYS A 306 0.45 2.85 -15.77
C CYS A 306 1.43 3.59 -16.68
N LEU A 307 1.70 3.00 -17.84
CA LEU A 307 2.27 3.68 -19.01
C LEU A 307 1.30 4.77 -19.48
N VAL A 308 1.31 5.93 -18.83
CA VAL A 308 0.64 7.13 -19.32
C VAL A 308 1.66 7.94 -20.13
N SER A 309 2.08 7.38 -21.25
CA SER A 309 2.73 8.16 -22.31
C SER A 309 2.55 7.42 -23.63
N THR A 310 1.37 7.60 -24.24
CA THR A 310 1.06 7.54 -25.69
C THR A 310 -0.44 7.25 -25.88
N CYS A 311 -1.28 8.28 -25.73
CA CYS A 311 -2.59 8.37 -26.39
C CYS A 311 -3.14 9.79 -26.22
N TRP A 312 -2.30 10.78 -26.52
CA TRP A 312 -2.79 12.02 -27.12
C TRP A 312 -2.63 11.80 -28.62
N PHE A 313 -3.66 12.12 -29.41
CA PHE A 313 -3.93 11.66 -30.79
C PHE A 313 -4.59 10.28 -30.88
N LEU A 314 -5.92 10.28 -30.76
CA LEU A 314 -6.86 9.51 -31.61
C LEU A 314 -8.27 9.70 -31.02
N CYS A 315 -8.81 10.90 -31.22
CA CYS A 315 -10.25 11.17 -31.23
C CYS A 315 -10.46 12.55 -31.86
N PHE A 316 -10.17 12.63 -33.15
CA PHE A 316 -10.86 13.57 -34.04
C PHE A 316 -11.37 12.77 -35.22
N ASP A 317 -12.70 12.69 -35.28
CA ASP A 317 -13.57 12.60 -36.45
C ASP A 317 -13.57 11.34 -37.32
N LEU A 318 -14.55 10.49 -37.01
CA LEU A 318 -15.34 9.76 -38.01
C LEU A 318 -16.49 10.68 -38.46
N VAL A 319 -16.42 11.30 -39.65
CA VAL A 319 -17.49 11.36 -40.67
C VAL A 319 -16.85 11.87 -41.99
N TRP A 320 -17.26 11.29 -43.12
CA TRP A 320 -17.09 11.70 -44.53
C TRP A 320 -16.15 10.85 -45.41
N CYS A 321 -16.70 9.69 -45.82
CA CYS A 321 -17.05 9.33 -47.20
C CYS A 321 -16.21 9.85 -48.40
N PHE A 322 -15.87 8.87 -49.25
CA PHE A 322 -15.60 8.90 -50.71
C PHE A 322 -14.16 9.10 -51.26
N CYS A 323 -13.75 8.02 -51.95
CA CYS A 323 -13.03 7.96 -53.22
C CYS A 323 -11.53 8.32 -53.34
N SER A 324 -10.78 7.25 -53.64
CA SER A 324 -9.97 7.08 -54.85
C SER A 324 -8.49 7.48 -54.88
N LEU A 325 -7.69 6.42 -55.06
CA LEU A 325 -6.60 6.27 -56.04
C LEU A 325 -5.22 6.93 -55.82
N TYR A 326 -4.20 6.03 -55.84
CA TYR A 326 -2.90 6.11 -56.53
C TYR A 326 -1.82 7.05 -55.97
N VAL A 327 -0.64 6.57 -55.50
CA VAL A 327 0.54 5.99 -56.20
C VAL A 327 1.68 7.04 -56.38
N PHE A 328 2.89 6.65 -55.93
CA PHE A 328 4.26 7.13 -56.26
C PHE A 328 4.74 8.46 -55.62
N ILE A 329 5.84 8.49 -54.85
CA ILE A 329 7.29 8.34 -55.15
C ILE A 329 7.95 9.66 -55.66
N PHE A 330 9.09 9.98 -55.01
CA PHE A 330 10.25 10.82 -55.37
C PHE A 330 10.36 12.29 -54.90
N SER A 331 11.50 12.53 -54.21
CA SER A 331 12.28 13.77 -54.08
C SER A 331 12.31 14.64 -55.34
N HIS A 332 12.25 15.97 -55.14
CA HIS A 332 13.40 16.85 -55.39
C HIS A 332 13.15 18.29 -54.91
N ASP A 333 14.19 18.88 -54.33
CA ASP A 333 14.38 20.33 -54.15
C ASP A 333 14.25 21.11 -55.46
N CYS A 334 13.75 22.34 -55.37
CA CYS A 334 14.20 23.54 -56.09
C CYS A 334 13.30 24.74 -55.73
N HIS A 335 13.71 25.54 -54.75
CA HIS A 335 14.22 26.92 -54.92
C HIS A 335 14.30 27.68 -53.59
#